data_AF-A0A2V9D364-F1
#
_entry.id   AF-A0A2V9D364-F1
#
_cell.length_a   1.000
_cell.length_b   1.000
_cell.length_c   1.000
_cell.angle_alpha   90.00
_cell.angle_beta   90.00
_cell.angle_gamma   90.00
#
_symmetry.space_group_name_H-M   'P 1'
#
loop_
_entity.id
_entity.type
_entity.pdbx_description
1 polymer ?
#
loop_
_entity_poly.entity_id
_entity_poly.type
_entity_poly.pdbx_seq_one_letter_code
_entity_poly.pdbx_strand_id
1 'polypeptide(L)'
;MSGVPIKSSISADQTRVDFLDLSHWGRAVMKDIDYFEVGDQTVFPIYGTSGGLSAAFIFYFDTGFQVFSDSPRSGAYIDGLARPIGY
;
A
#
# COMPACT_ATOMS: atom_id res chain seq x y z
N MET A 1 -13.67 -14.60 -11.10
CA MET A 1 -14.65 -14.48 -12.20
C MET A 1 -14.21 -15.46 -13.30
N SER A 2 -14.92 -16.56 -13.50
CA SER A 2 -14.67 -17.56 -14.57
C SER A 2 -13.21 -18.03 -14.77
N GLY A 3 -12.51 -18.40 -13.69
CA GLY A 3 -11.14 -18.97 -13.77
C GLY A 3 -10.01 -17.97 -14.01
N VAL A 4 -10.31 -16.68 -14.23
CA VAL A 4 -9.29 -15.64 -14.37
C VAL A 4 -8.75 -15.25 -12.98
N PRO A 5 -7.42 -15.22 -12.77
CA PRO A 5 -6.84 -14.79 -11.50
C PRO A 5 -7.11 -13.29 -11.29
N ILE A 6 -7.73 -12.96 -10.15
CA ILE A 6 -8.05 -11.57 -9.78
C ILE A 6 -7.38 -11.27 -8.45
N LYS A 7 -6.70 -10.12 -8.39
CA LYS A 7 -6.25 -9.54 -7.12
C LYS A 7 -7.36 -8.64 -6.59
N SER A 8 -7.90 -8.97 -5.42
CA SER A 8 -8.94 -8.19 -4.74
C SER A 8 -8.39 -7.57 -3.46
N SER A 9 -8.84 -6.35 -3.15
CA SER A 9 -8.63 -5.69 -1.85
C SER A 9 -9.97 -5.37 -1.22
N ILE A 10 -10.07 -5.43 0.11
CA ILE A 10 -11.28 -5.00 0.83
C ILE A 10 -11.54 -3.50 0.65
N SER A 11 -10.50 -2.73 0.36
CA SER A 11 -10.56 -1.29 0.07
C SER A 11 -10.67 -1.00 -1.42
N ALA A 12 -10.80 -2.01 -2.29
CA ALA A 12 -10.97 -1.79 -3.72
C ALA A 12 -12.33 -1.14 -4.01
N ASP A 13 -12.35 -0.19 -4.94
CA ASP A 13 -13.59 0.36 -5.47
C ASP A 13 -14.37 -0.75 -6.19
N GLN A 14 -15.60 -1.00 -5.74
CA GLN A 14 -16.45 -2.05 -6.28
C GLN A 14 -17.05 -1.70 -7.64
N THR A 15 -16.91 -0.44 -8.08
CA THR A 15 -17.42 0.05 -9.37
C THR A 15 -16.37 -0.01 -10.49
N ARG A 16 -15.14 -0.41 -10.17
CA ARG A 16 -14.00 -0.41 -11.09
C ARG A 16 -13.31 -1.78 -11.18
N VAL A 17 -12.90 -2.15 -12.38
CA VAL A 17 -12.07 -3.33 -12.65
C VAL A 17 -10.89 -2.93 -13.52
N ASP A 18 -9.68 -3.18 -13.04
CA ASP A 18 -8.43 -2.91 -13.75
C ASP A 18 -7.85 -4.18 -14.37
N PHE A 19 -7.47 -4.09 -15.65
CA PHE A 19 -6.73 -5.10 -16.39
C PHE A 19 -5.25 -4.68 -16.45
N LEU A 20 -4.42 -5.37 -15.66
CA LEU A 20 -3.01 -5.05 -15.51
C LEU A 20 -2.14 -6.13 -16.16
N ASP A 21 -1.32 -5.74 -17.14
CA ASP A 21 -0.24 -6.59 -17.66
C ASP A 21 0.97 -6.52 -16.73
N LEU A 22 1.06 -7.45 -15.79
CA LEU A 22 2.08 -7.45 -14.73
C LEU A 22 3.52 -7.58 -15.24
N SER A 23 3.74 -7.95 -16.50
CA SER A 23 5.09 -7.99 -17.08
C SER A 23 5.68 -6.59 -17.33
N HIS A 24 4.82 -5.58 -17.45
CA HIS A 24 5.15 -4.17 -17.64
C HIS A 24 5.05 -3.34 -16.35
N TRP A 25 4.77 -3.98 -15.22
CA TRP A 25 4.71 -3.33 -13.92
C TRP A 25 5.95 -3.66 -13.10
N GLY A 26 6.57 -2.62 -12.58
CA GLY A 26 7.76 -2.72 -11.74
C GLY A 26 7.60 -1.98 -10.42
N ARG A 27 8.44 -2.36 -9.45
CA ARG A 27 8.59 -1.64 -8.18
C ARG A 27 10.04 -1.18 -8.07
N ALA A 28 10.25 0.13 -8.10
CA ALA A 28 11.54 0.74 -7.79
C ALA A 28 11.62 0.99 -6.29
N VAL A 29 12.58 0.37 -5.60
CA VAL A 29 12.75 0.51 -4.16
C VAL A 29 13.93 1.42 -3.88
N MET A 30 13.69 2.51 -3.14
CA MET A 30 14.71 3.40 -2.61
C MET A 30 15.18 2.94 -1.23
N LYS A 31 14.23 2.48 -0.40
CA LYS A 31 14.48 1.94 0.93
C LYS A 31 13.58 0.72 1.15
N ASP A 32 14.20 -0.43 1.40
CA ASP A 32 13.47 -1.65 1.75
C ASP A 32 12.68 -1.47 3.04
N ILE A 33 11.68 -2.32 3.24
CA ILE A 33 10.90 -2.28 4.47
C ILE A 33 11.75 -2.79 5.64
N ASP A 34 12.01 -1.91 6.60
CA ASP A 34 12.71 -2.26 7.82
C ASP A 34 12.32 -1.31 8.96
N TYR A 35 12.88 -1.53 10.15
CA TYR A 35 12.74 -0.62 11.27
C TYR A 35 13.30 0.75 10.93
N PHE A 36 12.54 1.78 11.31
CA PHE A 36 13.04 3.13 11.30
C PHE A 36 14.10 3.28 12.38
N GLU A 37 15.32 3.57 11.95
CA GLU A 37 16.49 3.68 12.82
C GLU A 37 17.02 5.11 12.86
N VAL A 38 17.30 5.60 14.07
CA VAL A 38 18.00 6.87 14.28
C VAL A 38 19.13 6.63 15.28
N GLY A 39 20.37 6.62 14.77
CA GLY A 39 21.56 6.43 15.59
C GLY A 39 21.58 5.09 16.34
N ASP A 40 21.43 3.98 15.61
CA ASP A 40 21.42 2.61 16.15
C ASP A 40 20.27 2.32 17.14
N GLN A 41 19.23 3.15 17.18
CA GLN A 41 18.01 2.96 17.98
C GLN A 41 16.78 2.83 17.08
N THR A 42 15.98 1.78 17.31
CA THR A 42 14.74 1.47 16.57
C THR A 42 13.47 1.59 17.42
N VAL A 43 13.63 1.78 18.74
CA VAL A 43 12.56 1.90 19.72
C VAL A 43 12.65 3.26 20.38
N PHE A 44 11.56 4.03 20.31
CA PHE A 44 11.51 5.41 20.76
C PHE A 44 10.57 5.56 21.97
N PRO A 45 10.96 6.33 22.99
CA PRO A 45 10.05 6.68 24.07
C PRO A 45 8.98 7.66 23.57
N ILE A 46 7.77 7.52 24.08
CA ILE A 46 6.68 8.44 23.76
C ILE A 46 6.62 9.55 24.81
N TYR A 47 6.50 10.80 24.38
CA TYR A 47 6.26 11.94 25.27
C TYR A 47 4.76 12.22 25.37
N GLY A 48 4.26 12.33 26.60
CA GLY A 48 2.88 12.72 26.87
C GLY A 48 2.63 14.20 26.59
N THR A 49 1.37 14.63 26.66
CA THR A 49 0.93 16.01 26.36
C THR A 49 1.59 17.07 27.25
N SER A 50 2.07 16.69 28.43
CA SER A 50 2.80 17.55 29.37
C SER A 50 4.31 17.60 29.12
N GLY A 51 4.83 16.90 28.11
CA GLY A 51 6.27 16.79 27.82
C GLY A 51 7.03 15.76 28.66
N GLY A 52 6.35 15.08 29.59
CA GLY A 52 6.93 13.96 30.37
C GLY A 52 6.98 12.65 29.57
N LEU A 53 7.86 11.73 29.99
CA LEU A 53 7.92 10.37 29.45
C LEU A 53 6.63 9.60 29.76
N SER A 54 6.02 9.00 28.74
CA SER A 54 4.89 8.10 28.86
C SER A 54 5.37 6.67 29.14
N ALA A 55 4.56 5.85 29.82
CA ALA A 55 4.85 4.44 30.08
C ALA A 55 4.56 3.56 28.84
N ALA A 56 5.08 3.95 27.68
CA ALA A 56 4.91 3.25 26.42
C ALA A 56 6.07 3.55 25.46
N PHE A 57 6.36 2.60 24.58
CA PHE A 57 7.35 2.71 23.53
C PHE A 57 6.69 2.57 22.16
N ILE A 58 7.30 3.18 21.15
CA ILE A 58 6.89 3.06 19.76
C ILE A 58 8.07 2.62 18.90
N PHE A 59 7.79 1.85 17.86
CA PHE A 59 8.69 1.57 16.77
C PHE A 59 7.92 1.78 15.47
N TYR A 60 8.63 2.13 14.40
CA TYR A 60 8.05 2.34 13.08
C TYR A 60 8.69 1.39 12.08
N PHE A 61 7.89 0.88 11.15
CA PHE A 61 8.41 0.32 9.90
C PHE A 61 8.32 1.40 8.84
N ASP A 62 9.41 1.65 8.13
CA ASP A 62 9.43 2.59 7.02
C ASP A 62 9.95 1.92 5.74
N THR A 63 9.41 2.37 4.62
CA THR A 63 9.82 1.92 3.29
C THR A 63 9.65 3.07 2.31
N GLY A 64 10.54 3.14 1.34
CA GLY A 64 10.47 4.09 0.24
C GLY A 64 10.46 3.33 -1.06
N PHE A 65 9.33 3.28 -1.76
CA PHE A 65 9.27 2.70 -3.09
C PHE A 65 8.29 3.46 -3.99
N GLN A 66 8.49 3.31 -5.29
CA GLN A 66 7.56 3.73 -6.32
C GLN A 66 7.16 2.53 -7.17
N VAL A 67 5.94 2.57 -7.66
CA VAL A 67 5.42 1.61 -8.62
C VAL A 67 5.35 2.31 -9.97
N PHE A 68 5.81 1.65 -11.03
CA PHE A 68 5.83 2.22 -12.36
C PHE A 68 5.27 1.23 -13.40
N SER A 69 4.78 1.79 -14.50
CA SER A 69 4.38 1.06 -15.71
C SER A 69 5.19 1.61 -16.88
N ASP A 70 5.99 0.75 -17.52
CA ASP A 70 6.81 1.13 -18.68
C ASP A 70 6.01 1.11 -20.00
N SER A 71 4.87 0.43 -20.02
CA SER A 71 3.92 0.39 -21.13
C SER A 71 2.49 0.67 -20.67
N PRO A 72 2.09 1.93 -20.46
CA PRO A 72 0.72 2.26 -20.02
C PRO A 72 -0.37 1.80 -21.00
N ARG A 73 -0.01 1.60 -22.28
CA ARG A 73 -0.93 1.17 -23.34
C ARG A 73 -1.33 -0.31 -23.24
N SER A 74 -0.58 -1.14 -22.51
CA SER A 74 -0.97 -2.54 -22.28
C SER A 74 -2.02 -2.69 -21.19
N GLY A 75 -2.28 -1.64 -20.41
CA GLY A 75 -3.33 -1.60 -19.40
C GLY A 75 -4.70 -1.23 -19.98
N ALA A 76 -5.76 -1.68 -19.31
CA ALA A 76 -7.13 -1.23 -19.56
C ALA A 76 -7.90 -1.18 -18.23
N TYR A 77 -9.00 -0.44 -18.20
CA TYR A 77 -9.92 -0.44 -17.06
C TYR A 77 -11.36 -0.30 -17.52
N ILE A 78 -12.28 -0.80 -16.70
CA ILE A 78 -13.71 -0.55 -16.79
C ILE A 78 -14.12 0.18 -15.52
N ASP A 79 -14.88 1.25 -15.67
CA ASP A 79 -15.33 2.11 -14.57
C ASP A 79 -16.85 2.32 -14.64
N GLY A 80 -17.45 2.73 -13.52
CA GLY A 80 -18.89 3.02 -13.42
C GLY A 80 -19.78 1.77 -13.44
N LEU A 81 -19.29 0.62 -12.96
CA LEU A 81 -20.11 -0.59 -12.86
C LEU A 81 -21.24 -0.42 -11.84
N ALA A 82 -22.44 -0.88 -12.20
CA ALA A 82 -23.59 -0.85 -11.31
C ALA A 82 -23.36 -1.76 -10.10
N ARG A 83 -23.31 -1.17 -8.90
CA ARG A 83 -23.26 -1.92 -7.65
C ARG A 83 -24.70 -2.33 -7.24
N PRO A 84 -24.98 -3.63 -7.03
CA PRO A 84 -26.28 -4.06 -6.51
C PRO A 84 -26.56 -3.42 -5.14
N ILE A 85 -27.81 -2.98 -4.94
CA ILE A 85 -28.27 -2.35 -3.70
C ILE A 85 -29.17 -3.36 -2.98
N GLY A 86 -29.02 -3.50 -1.65
CA GLY A 86 -29.94 -4.29 -0.81
C GLY A 86 -29.48 -5.70 -0.41
N TYR A 87 -28.16 -5.94 -0.32
CA TYR A 87 -27.56 -7.16 0.25
C TYR A 87 -26.77 -6.84 1.51
#